data_AF-A0A8X7XWJ8-F1
#
_entry.id   AF-A0A8X7XWJ8-F1
#
_cell.length_a   1.000
_cell.length_b   1.000
_cell.length_c   1.000
_cell.angle_alpha   90.00
_cell.angle_beta   90.00
_cell.angle_gamma   90.00
#
_symmetry.space_group_name_H-M   'P 1'
#
loop_
_entity.id
_entity.type
_entity.pdbx_description
1 polymer ?
#
loop_
_entity_poly.entity_id
_entity_poly.type
_entity_poly.pdbx_seq_one_letter_code
_entity_poly.pdbx_strand_id
1 'polypeptide(L)'
;MYGFEAMTFNIHGGYLEAIVRGHRSGLLTASDYNNLCQCETLDDIKMHLSATEYGPYLQNEPSPLHTITIVEKCTLKLVDEYKHMLTQATEPLSTFLEYCTYGHMIDNVVLIVTGTLHERDVQELLEKCHPLGMFDSIATLAVAQNMRELYRLVLVDTPLAPYFSECITSDHLVAPLVVETFALQLQLLLHQIPQMEIDHIRGLICKPGGSSIT
;
A
#
# COMPACT_ATOMS: atom_id res chain seq x y z
N MET A 1 1.64 -27.39 19.25
CA MET A 1 0.41 -27.44 20.09
C MET A 1 -0.71 -26.87 19.24
N TYR A 2 -1.16 -27.60 18.23
CA TYR A 2 -1.83 -27.04 17.04
C TYR A 2 -3.36 -26.91 17.13
N GLY A 3 -3.99 -27.44 18.18
CA GLY A 3 -5.46 -27.49 18.29
C GLY A 3 -6.11 -26.33 19.05
N PHE A 4 -5.36 -25.63 19.91
CA PHE A 4 -5.94 -24.60 20.80
C PHE A 4 -6.01 -23.20 20.16
N GLU A 5 -5.09 -22.87 19.25
CA GLU A 5 -5.07 -21.55 18.59
C GLU A 5 -6.24 -21.36 17.62
N ALA A 6 -6.65 -22.40 16.89
CA ALA A 6 -7.85 -22.36 16.06
C ALA A 6 -9.13 -22.12 16.88
N MET A 7 -9.15 -22.54 18.16
CA MET A 7 -10.28 -22.32 19.06
C MET A 7 -10.38 -20.86 19.53
N THR A 8 -9.25 -20.14 19.63
CA THR A 8 -9.22 -18.75 20.10
C THR A 8 -9.06 -17.73 18.98
N PHE A 9 -8.62 -18.15 17.78
CA PHE A 9 -8.43 -17.27 16.62
C PHE A 9 -9.70 -16.50 16.27
N ASN A 10 -10.84 -17.20 16.21
CA ASN A 10 -12.11 -16.60 15.85
C ASN A 10 -12.60 -15.51 16.82
N ILE A 11 -12.05 -15.44 18.03
CA ILE A 11 -12.38 -14.40 19.02
C ILE A 11 -11.95 -13.01 18.51
N HIS A 12 -10.81 -12.93 17.81
CA HIS A 12 -10.23 -11.67 17.35
C HIS A 12 -10.10 -11.57 15.82
N GLY A 13 -9.80 -12.68 15.13
CA GLY A 13 -9.55 -12.73 13.69
C GLY A 13 -10.73 -13.17 12.83
N GLY A 14 -11.78 -13.76 13.43
CA GLY A 14 -12.86 -14.40 12.66
C GLY A 14 -13.67 -13.41 11.80
N TYR A 15 -13.92 -12.20 12.30
CA TYR A 15 -14.61 -11.15 11.55
C TYR A 15 -13.81 -10.71 10.32
N LEU A 16 -12.52 -10.42 10.51
CA LEU A 16 -11.64 -10.00 9.43
C LEU A 16 -11.37 -11.10 8.41
N GLU A 17 -11.25 -12.36 8.86
CA GLU A 17 -11.14 -13.50 7.94
C GLU A 17 -12.39 -13.60 7.05
N ALA A 18 -13.58 -13.43 7.63
CA ALA A 18 -14.83 -13.44 6.86
C ALA A 18 -14.87 -12.30 5.83
N ILE A 19 -14.43 -11.09 6.19
CA ILE A 19 -14.31 -9.96 5.26
C ILE A 19 -13.36 -10.28 4.11
N VAL A 20 -12.15 -10.75 4.41
CA VAL A 20 -11.15 -11.08 3.38
C VAL A 20 -11.66 -12.15 2.43
N ARG A 21 -12.31 -13.20 2.95
CA ARG A 21 -12.95 -14.24 2.12
C ARG A 21 -14.12 -13.69 1.30
N GLY A 22 -14.85 -12.71 1.83
CA GLY A 22 -15.86 -11.94 1.10
C GLY A 22 -15.25 -11.22 -0.10
N HIS A 23 -14.24 -10.35 0.14
CA HIS A 23 -13.53 -9.63 -0.92
C HIS A 23 -12.91 -10.57 -1.97
N ARG A 24 -12.37 -11.72 -1.54
CA ARG A 24 -11.87 -12.75 -2.47
C ARG A 24 -12.96 -13.26 -3.42
N SER A 25 -14.19 -13.39 -2.93
CA SER A 25 -15.32 -13.87 -3.73
C SER A 25 -15.80 -12.83 -4.74
N GLY A 26 -15.49 -11.55 -4.51
CA GLY A 26 -15.73 -10.43 -5.42
C GLY A 26 -14.69 -10.26 -6.53
N LEU A 27 -13.61 -11.06 -6.53
CA LEU A 27 -12.61 -11.02 -7.60
C LEU A 27 -13.20 -11.48 -8.93
N LEU A 28 -12.83 -10.79 -10.00
CA LEU A 28 -13.29 -11.09 -11.35
C LEU A 28 -12.96 -12.53 -11.73
N THR A 29 -13.97 -13.25 -12.21
CA THR A 29 -13.84 -14.62 -12.66
C THR A 29 -13.35 -14.67 -14.10
N ALA A 30 -12.94 -15.85 -14.56
CA ALA A 30 -12.58 -16.07 -15.97
C ALA A 30 -13.72 -15.68 -16.93
N SER A 31 -14.99 -15.85 -16.51
CA SER A 31 -16.13 -15.43 -17.31
C SER A 31 -16.22 -13.92 -17.45
N ASP A 32 -15.92 -13.18 -16.38
CA ASP A 32 -15.95 -11.71 -16.40
C ASP A 32 -14.85 -11.17 -17.31
N TYR A 33 -13.64 -11.73 -17.24
CA TYR A 33 -12.56 -11.38 -18.15
C TYR A 33 -12.90 -11.66 -19.62
N ASN A 34 -13.58 -12.77 -19.93
CA ASN A 34 -14.03 -13.07 -21.29
C ASN A 34 -15.03 -12.01 -21.82
N ASN A 35 -15.93 -11.53 -20.96
CA ASN A 35 -16.86 -10.46 -21.33
C ASN A 35 -16.13 -9.12 -21.55
N LEU A 36 -15.17 -8.79 -20.69
CA LEU A 36 -14.37 -7.57 -20.82
C LEU A 36 -13.53 -7.54 -22.11
N CYS A 37 -12.99 -8.69 -22.55
CA CYS A 37 -12.25 -8.80 -23.81
C CYS A 37 -13.12 -8.53 -25.06
N GLN A 38 -14.44 -8.63 -24.94
CA GLN A 38 -15.39 -8.41 -26.05
C GLN A 38 -15.90 -6.96 -26.10
N CYS A 39 -15.54 -6.12 -25.14
CA CYS A 39 -15.94 -4.71 -25.10
C CYS A 39 -15.23 -3.90 -26.18
N GLU A 40 -15.97 -3.04 -26.89
CA GLU A 40 -15.41 -2.16 -27.93
C GLU A 40 -15.15 -0.74 -27.41
N THR A 41 -15.88 -0.32 -26.37
CA THR A 41 -15.79 1.02 -25.79
C THR A 41 -15.55 1.00 -24.28
N LEU A 42 -15.09 2.12 -23.72
CA LEU A 42 -14.93 2.28 -22.27
C LEU A 42 -16.28 2.28 -21.54
N ASP A 43 -17.36 2.70 -22.22
CA ASP A 43 -18.71 2.64 -21.67
C ASP A 43 -19.20 1.19 -21.53
N ASP A 44 -18.83 0.30 -22.45
CA ASP A 44 -19.12 -1.14 -22.34
C ASP A 44 -18.39 -1.76 -21.14
N ILE A 45 -17.10 -1.41 -20.95
CA ILE A 45 -16.32 -1.84 -19.79
C ILE A 45 -16.98 -1.36 -18.50
N LYS A 46 -17.36 -0.08 -18.43
CA LYS A 46 -18.08 0.48 -17.27
C LYS A 46 -19.39 -0.26 -17.02
N MET A 47 -20.15 -0.60 -18.06
CA MET A 47 -21.40 -1.37 -17.92
C MET A 47 -21.14 -2.75 -17.32
N HIS A 48 -20.15 -3.49 -17.85
CA HIS A 48 -19.81 -4.81 -17.32
C HIS A 48 -19.26 -4.76 -15.89
N LEU A 49 -18.38 -3.81 -15.58
CA LEU A 49 -17.89 -3.61 -14.21
C LEU A 49 -19.00 -3.15 -13.26
N SER A 50 -20.02 -2.45 -13.75
CA SER A 50 -21.17 -2.04 -12.93
C SER A 50 -22.04 -3.21 -12.45
N ALA A 51 -21.96 -4.36 -13.11
CA ALA A 51 -22.61 -5.59 -12.66
C ALA A 51 -21.81 -6.34 -11.57
N THR A 52 -20.60 -5.87 -11.26
CA THR A 52 -19.71 -6.43 -10.23
C THR A 52 -19.64 -5.51 -9.01
N GLU A 53 -18.82 -5.86 -8.03
CA GLU A 53 -18.60 -5.04 -6.82
C GLU A 53 -17.98 -3.66 -7.10
N TYR A 54 -17.45 -3.42 -8.30
CA TYR A 54 -16.93 -2.11 -8.71
C TYR A 54 -18.02 -1.09 -9.03
N GLY A 55 -19.28 -1.52 -9.20
CA GLY A 55 -20.37 -0.65 -9.63
C GLY A 55 -20.54 0.65 -8.84
N PRO A 56 -20.60 0.62 -7.49
CA PRO A 56 -20.78 1.85 -6.69
C PRO A 56 -19.71 2.92 -6.95
N TYR A 57 -18.49 2.52 -7.32
CA TYR A 57 -17.37 3.44 -7.56
C TYR A 57 -17.39 4.05 -8.96
N LEU A 58 -18.04 3.40 -9.93
CA LEU A 58 -18.05 3.82 -11.34
C LEU A 58 -19.38 4.47 -11.78
N GLN A 59 -20.47 4.28 -11.03
CA GLN A 59 -21.80 4.75 -11.39
C GLN A 59 -21.87 6.26 -11.68
N ASN A 60 -21.20 7.08 -10.87
CA ASN A 60 -21.30 8.55 -10.94
C ASN A 60 -20.31 9.21 -11.90
N GLU A 61 -19.44 8.45 -12.58
CA GLU A 61 -18.44 9.04 -13.48
C GLU A 61 -19.07 9.56 -14.77
N PRO A 62 -18.90 10.86 -15.09
CA PRO A 62 -19.48 11.46 -16.30
C PRO A 62 -18.70 11.03 -17.56
N SER A 63 -19.41 11.00 -18.70
CA SER A 63 -18.76 10.81 -20.01
C SER A 63 -18.12 12.12 -20.50
N PRO A 64 -16.99 12.07 -21.23
CA PRO A 64 -16.28 10.88 -21.71
C PRO A 64 -15.44 10.20 -20.62
N LEU A 65 -15.51 8.88 -20.54
CA LEU A 65 -14.65 8.11 -19.64
C LEU A 65 -13.21 8.07 -20.15
N HIS A 66 -12.28 8.12 -19.20
CA HIS A 66 -10.85 7.92 -19.45
C HIS A 66 -10.35 6.69 -18.70
N THR A 67 -9.39 5.97 -19.31
CA THR A 67 -8.80 4.76 -18.70
C THR A 67 -8.19 5.04 -17.34
N ILE A 68 -7.57 6.21 -17.16
CA ILE A 68 -6.95 6.65 -15.91
C ILE A 68 -8.00 6.73 -14.79
N THR A 69 -9.16 7.32 -15.08
CA THR A 69 -10.27 7.43 -14.13
C THR A 69 -10.77 6.06 -13.66
N ILE A 70 -10.86 5.08 -14.56
CA ILE A 70 -11.26 3.71 -14.18
C ILE A 70 -10.23 3.11 -13.21
N VAL A 71 -8.94 3.23 -13.52
CA VAL A 71 -7.86 2.72 -12.66
C VAL A 71 -7.89 3.40 -11.29
N GLU A 72 -8.03 4.72 -11.25
CA GLU A 72 -8.14 5.49 -10.01
C GLU A 72 -9.31 5.01 -9.15
N LYS A 73 -10.52 4.88 -9.73
CA LYS A 73 -11.72 4.46 -8.99
C LYS A 73 -11.62 3.02 -8.50
N CYS A 74 -11.07 2.12 -9.30
CA CYS A 74 -10.82 0.74 -8.87
C CYS A 74 -9.74 0.67 -7.77
N THR A 75 -8.72 1.52 -7.83
CA THR A 75 -7.68 1.62 -6.79
C THR A 75 -8.27 2.18 -5.49
N LEU A 76 -9.14 3.19 -5.60
CA LEU A 76 -9.85 3.75 -4.44
C LEU A 76 -10.71 2.70 -3.73
N LYS A 77 -11.44 1.85 -4.46
CA LYS A 77 -12.16 0.71 -3.85
C LYS A 77 -11.24 -0.15 -3.00
N LEU A 78 -10.09 -0.57 -3.56
CA LEU A 78 -9.13 -1.42 -2.86
C LEU A 78 -8.60 -0.72 -1.61
N VAL A 79 -8.30 0.58 -1.72
CA VAL A 79 -7.79 1.39 -0.60
C VAL A 79 -8.81 1.53 0.52
N ASP A 80 -10.07 1.77 0.18
CA ASP A 80 -11.16 1.93 1.15
C ASP A 80 -11.43 0.60 1.87
N GLU A 81 -11.46 -0.52 1.15
CA GLU A 81 -11.59 -1.87 1.72
C GLU A 81 -10.42 -2.20 2.64
N TYR A 82 -9.20 -1.88 2.22
CA TYR A 82 -7.99 -2.09 3.01
C TYR A 82 -7.98 -1.27 4.30
N LYS A 83 -8.30 0.04 4.20
CA LYS A 83 -8.41 0.93 5.37
C LYS A 83 -9.51 0.46 6.31
N HIS A 84 -10.64 0.02 5.78
CA HIS A 84 -11.71 -0.56 6.60
C HIS A 84 -11.19 -1.75 7.40
N MET A 85 -10.52 -2.71 6.75
CA MET A 85 -9.92 -3.85 7.44
C MET A 85 -8.92 -3.41 8.53
N LEU A 86 -8.05 -2.46 8.22
CA LEU A 86 -7.04 -1.96 9.16
C LEU A 86 -7.68 -1.36 10.43
N THR A 87 -8.78 -0.59 10.30
CA THR A 87 -9.47 -0.01 11.46
C THR A 87 -10.12 -1.03 12.39
N GLN A 88 -10.42 -2.23 11.88
CA GLN A 88 -11.05 -3.31 12.64
C GLN A 88 -10.02 -4.34 13.14
N ALA A 89 -8.77 -4.23 12.69
CA ALA A 89 -7.70 -5.13 13.09
C ALA A 89 -7.17 -4.77 14.48
N THR A 90 -6.92 -5.80 15.27
CA THR A 90 -6.20 -5.71 16.54
C THR A 90 -4.84 -6.37 16.40
N GLU A 91 -3.93 -6.06 17.32
CA GLU A 91 -2.63 -6.73 17.35
C GLU A 91 -2.82 -8.26 17.49
N PRO A 92 -2.01 -9.08 16.77
CA PRO A 92 -0.86 -8.69 15.94
C PRO A 92 -1.20 -8.37 14.47
N LEU A 93 -2.46 -8.52 14.05
CA LEU A 93 -2.87 -8.38 12.65
C LEU A 93 -2.82 -6.92 12.18
N SER A 94 -3.17 -5.95 13.04
CA SER A 94 -3.07 -4.52 12.73
C SER A 94 -1.65 -4.14 12.34
N THR A 95 -0.65 -4.53 13.14
CA THR A 95 0.77 -4.28 12.87
C THR A 95 1.20 -4.88 11.53
N PHE A 96 0.76 -6.10 11.23
CA PHE A 96 1.05 -6.74 9.94
C PHE A 96 0.47 -5.95 8.74
N LEU A 97 -0.77 -5.47 8.86
CA LEU A 97 -1.38 -4.64 7.83
C LEU A 97 -0.67 -3.28 7.71
N GLU A 98 -0.26 -2.65 8.81
CA GLU A 98 0.54 -1.43 8.76
C GLU A 98 1.85 -1.64 7.99
N TYR A 99 2.56 -2.74 8.23
CA TYR A 99 3.78 -3.06 7.49
C TYR A 99 3.58 -3.14 5.98
N CYS A 100 2.47 -3.73 5.53
CA CYS A 100 2.13 -3.78 4.11
C CYS A 100 1.98 -2.39 3.47
N THR A 101 1.62 -1.35 4.23
CA THR A 101 1.53 0.02 3.72
C THR A 101 2.88 0.72 3.59
N TYR A 102 3.91 0.25 4.31
CA TYR A 102 5.21 0.92 4.34
C TYR A 102 5.88 0.96 2.98
N GLY A 103 5.70 -0.07 2.15
CA GLY A 103 6.18 -0.08 0.77
C GLY A 103 5.63 1.08 -0.05
N HIS A 104 4.33 1.34 0.04
CA HIS A 104 3.71 2.47 -0.64
C HIS A 104 4.11 3.82 -0.05
N MET A 105 4.31 3.92 1.27
CA MET A 105 4.81 5.17 1.90
C MET A 105 6.22 5.50 1.40
N ILE A 106 7.06 4.47 1.30
CA ILE A 106 8.41 4.52 0.76
C ILE A 106 8.41 5.04 -0.69
N ASP A 107 7.59 4.44 -1.55
CA ASP A 107 7.51 4.82 -2.97
C ASP A 107 7.06 6.28 -3.11
N ASN A 108 6.09 6.71 -2.29
CA ASN A 108 5.64 8.10 -2.29
C ASN A 108 6.73 9.06 -1.81
N VAL A 109 7.49 8.73 -0.76
CA VAL A 109 8.62 9.56 -0.31
C VAL A 109 9.65 9.70 -1.43
N VAL A 110 10.01 8.60 -2.09
CA VAL A 110 10.93 8.61 -3.23
C VAL A 110 10.38 9.48 -4.37
N LEU A 111 9.11 9.33 -4.71
CA LEU A 111 8.45 10.12 -5.76
C LEU A 111 8.50 11.63 -5.46
N ILE A 112 8.16 12.05 -4.24
CA ILE A 112 8.19 13.46 -3.86
C ILE A 112 9.62 14.01 -3.92
N VAL A 113 10.58 13.32 -3.31
CA VAL A 113 11.99 13.77 -3.25
C VAL A 113 12.62 13.83 -4.65
N THR A 114 12.39 12.81 -5.48
CA THR A 114 12.88 12.81 -6.86
C THR A 114 12.22 13.91 -7.68
N GLY A 115 10.92 14.12 -7.51
CA GLY A 115 10.16 15.14 -8.22
C GLY A 115 10.61 16.56 -7.88
N THR A 116 10.85 16.84 -6.59
CA THR A 116 11.30 18.16 -6.13
C THR A 116 12.73 18.47 -6.57
N LEU A 117 13.62 17.46 -6.64
CA LEU A 117 14.96 17.60 -7.21
C LEU A 117 14.95 17.98 -8.70
N HIS A 118 13.92 17.56 -9.43
CA HIS A 118 13.72 17.94 -10.84
C HIS A 118 12.83 19.18 -11.00
N GLU A 119 12.62 19.95 -9.92
CA GLU A 119 11.83 21.18 -9.91
C GLU A 119 10.38 20.98 -10.41
N ARG A 120 9.79 19.81 -10.17
CA ARG A 120 8.38 19.55 -10.48
C ARG A 120 7.47 20.15 -9.41
N ASP A 121 6.25 20.49 -9.83
CA ASP A 121 5.24 21.03 -8.92
C ASP A 121 4.77 19.98 -7.90
N VAL A 122 4.66 20.40 -6.64
CA VAL A 122 4.31 19.50 -5.52
C VAL A 122 2.89 18.98 -5.63
N GLN A 123 1.93 19.79 -6.11
CA GLN A 123 0.55 19.35 -6.28
C GLN A 123 0.48 18.25 -7.34
N GLU A 124 1.19 18.41 -8.46
CA GLU A 124 1.25 17.39 -9.52
C GLU A 124 1.87 16.07 -9.02
N LEU A 125 2.86 16.14 -8.12
CA LEU A 125 3.46 14.96 -7.51
C LEU A 125 2.52 14.29 -6.50
N LEU A 126 1.77 15.07 -5.71
CA LEU A 126 0.80 14.55 -4.76
C LEU A 126 -0.35 13.81 -5.45
N GLU A 127 -0.82 14.30 -6.60
CA GLU A 127 -1.82 13.60 -7.42
C GLU A 127 -1.35 12.24 -7.92
N LYS A 128 -0.03 12.02 -8.02
CA LYS A 128 0.57 10.76 -8.46
C LYS A 128 0.94 9.83 -7.31
N CYS A 129 0.80 10.27 -6.06
CA CYS A 129 1.10 9.46 -4.89
C CYS A 129 0.07 8.34 -4.72
N HIS A 130 0.53 7.16 -4.30
CA HIS A 130 -0.35 6.04 -4.02
C HIS A 130 -1.14 6.28 -2.72
N PRO A 131 -2.48 6.18 -2.73
CA PRO A 131 -3.33 6.55 -1.59
C PRO A 131 -3.19 5.67 -0.34
N LEU A 132 -2.62 4.45 -0.44
CA LEU A 132 -2.24 3.64 0.73
C LEU A 132 -1.01 4.17 1.47
N GLY A 133 -0.12 4.89 0.77
CA GLY A 133 1.13 5.42 1.33
C GLY A 133 1.04 6.88 1.75
N MET A 134 -0.16 7.46 1.79
CA MET A 134 -0.36 8.86 2.16
C MET A 134 -0.37 9.02 3.67
N PHE A 135 0.27 10.09 4.15
CA PHE A 135 0.30 10.48 5.57
C PHE A 135 0.26 12.01 5.69
N ASP A 136 -0.17 12.52 6.85
CA ASP A 136 -0.55 13.93 7.03
C ASP A 136 0.56 14.94 6.65
N SER A 137 1.81 14.61 6.96
CA SER A 137 2.98 15.48 6.73
C SER A 137 3.66 15.29 5.36
N ILE A 138 3.06 14.57 4.41
CA ILE A 138 3.73 14.20 3.16
C ILE A 138 4.09 15.40 2.28
N ALA A 139 3.25 16.45 2.26
CA ALA A 139 3.52 17.67 1.51
C ALA A 139 4.75 18.43 2.04
N THR A 140 5.09 18.28 3.31
CA THR A 140 6.26 18.92 3.94
C THR A 140 7.58 18.36 3.41
N LEU A 141 7.58 17.15 2.83
CA LEU A 141 8.77 16.56 2.19
C LEU A 141 9.33 17.44 1.08
N ALA A 142 8.46 18.19 0.38
CA ALA A 142 8.87 19.03 -0.72
C ALA A 142 9.73 20.24 -0.30
N VAL A 143 9.68 20.63 0.97
CA VAL A 143 10.42 21.77 1.51
C VAL A 143 11.83 21.37 1.94
N ALA A 144 12.07 20.08 2.19
CA ALA A 144 13.34 19.59 2.69
C ALA A 144 14.45 19.73 1.62
N GLN A 145 15.56 20.39 1.98
CA GLN A 145 16.68 20.62 1.05
C GLN A 145 17.76 19.54 1.16
N ASN A 146 17.75 18.77 2.24
CA ASN A 146 18.74 17.75 2.53
C ASN A 146 18.11 16.60 3.33
N MET A 147 18.78 15.44 3.32
CA MET A 147 18.30 14.23 3.99
C MET A 147 18.09 14.41 5.51
N ARG A 148 18.90 15.26 6.15
CA ARG A 148 18.80 15.53 7.58
C ARG A 148 17.54 16.31 7.93
N GLU A 149 17.17 17.30 7.11
CA GLU A 149 15.91 18.02 7.22
C GLU A 149 14.72 17.12 6.92
N LEU A 150 14.80 16.33 5.84
CA LEU A 150 13.74 15.40 5.47
C LEU A 150 13.43 14.43 6.62
N TYR A 151 14.46 13.86 7.23
CA TYR A 151 14.30 12.98 8.37
C TYR A 151 13.68 13.68 9.58
N ARG A 152 14.18 14.86 9.93
CA ARG A 152 13.74 15.61 11.11
C ARG A 152 12.34 16.19 10.99
N LEU A 153 11.95 16.61 9.77
CA LEU A 153 10.68 17.30 9.54
C LEU A 153 9.52 16.33 9.34
N VAL A 154 9.81 15.14 8.80
CA VAL A 154 8.75 14.23 8.35
C VAL A 154 8.98 12.82 8.87
N LEU A 155 10.14 12.22 8.59
CA LEU A 155 10.29 10.77 8.83
C LEU A 155 10.32 10.39 10.30
N VAL A 156 10.73 11.28 11.21
CA VAL A 156 10.78 11.01 12.66
C VAL A 156 9.41 10.65 13.26
N ASP A 157 8.34 11.21 12.70
CA ASP A 157 6.96 10.97 13.15
C ASP A 157 6.30 9.81 12.41
N THR A 158 6.99 9.21 11.44
CA THR A 158 6.51 8.06 10.67
C THR A 158 7.06 6.76 11.24
N PRO A 159 6.35 5.63 11.06
CA PRO A 159 6.90 4.31 11.42
C PRO A 159 8.15 3.93 10.61
N LEU A 160 8.53 4.73 9.60
CA LEU A 160 9.74 4.53 8.83
C LEU A 160 11.00 5.05 9.54
N ALA A 161 10.87 5.88 10.59
CA ALA A 161 12.01 6.50 11.29
C ALA A 161 13.14 5.52 11.66
N PRO A 162 12.87 4.33 12.23
CA PRO A 162 13.92 3.42 12.64
C PRO A 162 14.81 2.98 11.47
N TYR A 163 14.21 2.74 10.29
CA TYR A 163 14.91 2.27 9.10
C TYR A 163 15.83 3.34 8.48
N PHE A 164 15.51 4.61 8.67
CA PHE A 164 16.30 5.72 8.12
C PHE A 164 17.36 6.26 9.08
N SER A 165 17.23 5.97 10.38
CA SER A 165 18.17 6.42 11.41
C SER A 165 19.60 5.93 11.15
N GLU A 166 19.77 4.69 10.68
CA GLU A 166 21.07 4.10 10.36
C GLU A 166 21.73 4.74 9.13
N CYS A 167 20.93 5.12 8.13
CA CYS A 167 21.39 5.73 6.86
C CYS A 167 21.92 7.17 7.00
N ILE A 168 21.59 7.87 8.09
CA ILE A 168 22.00 9.27 8.32
C ILE A 168 23.42 9.37 8.90
N THR A 169 23.91 8.28 9.49
CA THR A 169 25.21 8.23 10.18
C THR A 169 26.40 8.12 9.23
N SER A 170 26.19 7.71 7.97
CA SER A 170 27.23 7.63 6.94
C SER A 170 27.35 8.97 6.19
N ASP A 171 28.50 9.63 6.33
CA ASP A 171 28.86 10.96 5.78
C ASP A 171 28.91 11.06 4.23
N HIS A 172 28.15 10.26 3.48
CA HIS A 172 28.17 10.22 2.00
C HIS A 172 26.91 10.80 1.34
N LEU A 173 26.24 11.76 1.98
CA LEU A 173 24.99 12.35 1.51
C LEU A 173 25.23 13.56 0.59
N VAL A 174 25.60 13.32 -0.68
CA VAL A 174 25.53 14.33 -1.75
C VAL A 174 24.33 14.03 -2.63
N ALA A 175 23.40 15.00 -2.69
CA ALA A 175 22.00 14.90 -3.13
C ALA A 175 21.64 14.06 -4.38
N PRO A 176 22.42 14.00 -5.48
CA PRO A 176 21.99 13.25 -6.66
C PRO A 176 22.26 11.73 -6.59
N LEU A 177 23.33 11.29 -5.91
CA LEU A 177 23.64 9.86 -5.74
C LEU A 177 22.79 9.20 -4.66
N VAL A 178 22.23 10.00 -3.74
CA VAL A 178 21.40 9.50 -2.66
C VAL A 178 20.10 8.94 -3.20
N VAL A 179 19.49 9.50 -4.24
CA VAL A 179 18.18 9.00 -4.73
C VAL A 179 18.26 7.60 -5.34
N GLU A 180 19.24 7.32 -6.19
CA GLU A 180 19.42 5.99 -6.77
C GLU A 180 19.91 4.99 -5.72
N THR A 181 20.82 5.41 -4.83
CA THR A 181 21.30 4.57 -3.72
C THR A 181 20.18 4.33 -2.71
N PHE A 182 19.31 5.30 -2.46
CA PHE A 182 18.14 5.21 -1.59
C PHE A 182 17.08 4.35 -2.26
N ALA A 183 16.76 4.50 -3.53
CA ALA A 183 15.86 3.60 -4.25
C ALA A 183 16.38 2.15 -4.25
N LEU A 184 17.69 1.93 -4.45
CA LEU A 184 18.33 0.60 -4.36
C LEU A 184 18.36 0.04 -2.94
N GLN A 185 18.63 0.87 -1.94
CA GLN A 185 18.73 0.47 -0.54
C GLN A 185 17.35 0.29 0.09
N LEU A 186 16.34 0.98 -0.44
CA LEU A 186 14.92 0.88 -0.13
C LEU A 186 14.22 -0.20 -0.97
N GLN A 187 14.74 -0.58 -2.15
CA GLN A 187 14.41 -1.83 -2.86
C GLN A 187 15.07 -3.04 -2.19
N LEU A 188 16.29 -2.89 -1.68
CA LEU A 188 16.90 -3.86 -0.77
C LEU A 188 16.12 -3.95 0.52
N LEU A 189 15.62 -2.84 1.07
CA LEU A 189 14.69 -2.83 2.19
C LEU A 189 13.33 -3.38 1.78
N LEU A 190 12.78 -3.18 0.57
CA LEU A 190 11.56 -3.81 0.04
C LEU A 190 11.76 -5.26 -0.39
N HIS A 191 13.01 -5.74 -0.46
CA HIS A 191 13.35 -7.15 -0.67
C HIS A 191 13.71 -7.83 0.66
N GLN A 192 14.22 -7.05 1.62
CA GLN A 192 14.44 -7.42 3.01
C GLN A 192 13.20 -7.23 3.86
N ILE A 193 12.21 -6.43 3.47
CA ILE A 193 10.92 -6.27 4.12
C ILE A 193 10.17 -7.57 3.91
N PRO A 194 10.01 -8.17 2.72
CA PRO A 194 9.47 -9.51 2.64
C PRO A 194 10.35 -10.56 3.31
N GLN A 195 11.66 -10.38 3.58
CA GLN A 195 12.46 -11.35 4.37
C GLN A 195 12.36 -11.12 5.90
N MET A 196 12.32 -9.88 6.37
CA MET A 196 12.17 -9.48 7.77
C MET A 196 10.71 -9.54 8.19
N GLU A 197 9.78 -9.21 7.31
CA GLU A 197 8.37 -9.59 7.35
C GLU A 197 8.28 -11.10 7.26
N ILE A 198 8.86 -11.85 6.32
CA ILE A 198 8.78 -13.33 6.41
C ILE A 198 9.40 -13.85 7.71
N ASP A 199 10.43 -13.26 8.31
CA ASP A 199 11.02 -13.75 9.56
C ASP A 199 10.30 -13.23 10.83
N HIS A 200 9.64 -12.07 10.78
CA HIS A 200 8.83 -11.49 11.86
C HIS A 200 7.38 -11.97 11.78
N ILE A 201 6.83 -12.13 10.58
CA ILE A 201 5.64 -12.91 10.23
C ILE A 201 5.90 -14.39 10.47
N ARG A 202 7.06 -15.00 10.18
CA ARG A 202 7.39 -16.34 10.72
C ARG A 202 7.60 -16.25 12.24
N GLY A 203 8.03 -15.13 12.80
CA GLY A 203 8.02 -14.92 14.25
C GLY A 203 6.60 -14.87 14.84
N LEU A 204 5.62 -14.37 14.09
CA LEU A 204 4.23 -14.19 14.49
C LEU A 204 3.33 -15.39 14.11
N ILE A 205 3.59 -16.04 12.97
CA ILE A 205 2.95 -17.25 12.40
C ILE A 205 3.66 -18.52 12.89
N CYS A 206 5.00 -18.53 12.99
CA CYS A 206 5.81 -19.64 13.51
C CYS A 206 6.33 -19.43 14.95
N LYS A 207 5.81 -18.45 15.70
CA LYS A 207 5.56 -18.75 17.13
C LYS A 207 4.70 -20.02 17.16
N PRO A 208 5.02 -21.01 18.02
CA PRO A 208 4.77 -22.41 17.74
C PRO A 208 3.27 -22.78 17.71
N GLY A 209 2.59 -22.53 16.58
CA GLY A 209 1.17 -22.83 16.44
C GLY A 209 0.48 -22.59 15.09
N GLY A 210 1.07 -21.87 14.12
CA GLY A 210 0.44 -21.62 12.82
C GLY A 210 0.17 -22.87 11.97
N SER A 211 -1.10 -23.10 11.62
CA SER A 211 -1.60 -24.16 10.75
C SER A 211 -1.18 -23.97 9.29
N SER A 212 -0.61 -25.02 8.68
CA SER A 212 -0.42 -25.11 7.22
C SER A 212 -1.76 -24.95 6.51
N ILE A 213 -1.85 -23.96 5.64
CA ILE A 213 -2.95 -23.77 4.70
C ILE A 213 -2.76 -24.82 3.60
N THR A 214 -3.54 -25.91 3.67
CA THR A 214 -3.86 -26.78 2.52
C THR A 214 -5.09 -26.27 1.79
#